data_AF-A0A5K3FD03-F1
#
_entry.id   AF-A0A5K3FD03-F1
#
_cell.length_a   1.000
_cell.length_b   1.000
_cell.length_c   1.000
_cell.angle_alpha   90.00
_cell.angle_beta   90.00
_cell.angle_gamma   90.00
#
_symmetry.space_group_name_H-M   'P 1'
#
loop_
_entity.id
_entity.type
_entity.pdbx_description
1 polymer ?
#
loop_
_entity_poly.entity_id
_entity_poly.type
_entity_poly.pdbx_seq_one_letter_code
_entity_poly.pdbx_strand_id
1 'polypeptide(L)'
;MFYSNIKFSANLCDEALQSLPPSAATGVYAGWAQVNDGPVYKMVMSLGWNPYYKNEKKSLEVHILHEFPEDFYGERLKIIVLRYLRPETDFESIDHLIKAIHCDIAQTETILEEPECLRYKNDPIFS
;
A
#
# COMPACT_ATOMS: atom_id res chain seq x y z
N MET A 1 -10.28 16.66 18.70
CA MET A 1 -9.68 17.36 17.55
C MET A 1 -8.37 16.66 17.21
N PHE A 2 -8.41 15.52 16.50
CA PHE A 2 -7.28 14.85 15.81
C PHE A 2 -7.88 13.78 14.89
N TYR A 3 -8.61 14.19 13.86
CA TYR A 3 -9.07 13.32 12.76
C TYR A 3 -8.45 13.84 11.46
N SER A 4 -7.17 13.61 11.28
CA SER A 4 -6.51 13.70 9.97
C SER A 4 -5.07 13.25 10.19
N ASN A 5 -4.64 12.17 9.55
CA ASN A 5 -3.27 11.98 9.05
C ASN A 5 -3.12 10.66 8.26
N ILE A 6 -4.18 10.18 7.60
CA ILE A 6 -4.04 9.24 6.49
C ILE A 6 -4.67 9.94 5.29
N LYS A 7 -3.88 10.84 4.67
CA LYS A 7 -4.44 11.77 3.68
C LYS A 7 -4.46 11.24 2.26
N PHE A 8 -3.72 10.18 1.92
CA PHE A 8 -3.63 9.72 0.52
C PHE A 8 -3.54 8.20 0.40
N SER A 9 -4.61 7.56 -0.07
CA SER A 9 -4.56 6.22 -0.66
C SER A 9 -4.75 6.34 -2.18
N ALA A 10 -3.83 5.74 -2.94
CA ALA A 10 -3.92 5.66 -4.39
C ALA A 10 -4.63 4.35 -4.76
N ASN A 11 -5.77 4.46 -5.42
CA ASN A 11 -6.44 3.33 -6.05
C ASN A 11 -5.73 3.00 -7.35
N LEU A 12 -5.32 1.74 -7.52
CA LEU A 12 -4.69 1.28 -8.75
C LEU A 12 -5.70 0.61 -9.69
N CYS A 13 -5.45 0.73 -11.00
CA CYS A 13 -6.34 0.23 -12.05
C CYS A 13 -6.31 -1.30 -12.20
N ASP A 14 -7.26 -1.85 -12.97
CA ASP A 14 -7.43 -3.29 -13.20
C ASP A 14 -6.15 -3.95 -13.75
N GLU A 15 -5.33 -3.21 -14.51
CA GLU A 15 -4.05 -3.68 -15.05
C GLU A 15 -3.03 -4.00 -13.94
N ALA A 16 -2.98 -3.20 -12.88
CA ALA A 16 -2.08 -3.43 -11.76
C ALA A 16 -2.46 -4.72 -11.01
N LEU A 17 -3.76 -4.99 -10.85
CA LEU A 17 -4.26 -6.23 -10.25
C LEU A 17 -3.87 -7.47 -11.07
N GLN A 18 -3.86 -7.37 -12.41
CA GLN A 18 -3.47 -8.47 -13.29
C GLN A 18 -1.97 -8.82 -13.18
N SER A 19 -1.15 -7.87 -12.74
CA SER A 19 0.29 -8.11 -12.50
C SER A 19 0.56 -8.92 -11.23
N LEU A 20 -0.40 -9.00 -10.31
CA LEU A 20 -0.27 -9.81 -9.11
C LEU A 20 -0.53 -11.29 -9.43
N PRO A 21 0.16 -12.22 -8.75
CA PRO A 21 -0.18 -13.63 -8.85
C PRO A 21 -1.66 -13.84 -8.51
N PRO A 22 -2.43 -14.65 -9.28
CA PRO A 22 -3.83 -14.93 -8.97
C PRO A 22 -4.03 -15.49 -7.55
N SER A 23 -3.01 -16.19 -7.03
CA SER A 23 -2.96 -16.77 -5.69
C SER A 23 -2.56 -15.78 -4.58
N ALA A 24 -2.34 -14.50 -4.89
CA ALA A 24 -2.05 -13.49 -3.87
C ALA A 24 -3.21 -13.42 -2.87
N ALA A 25 -2.90 -13.68 -1.59
CA ALA A 25 -3.85 -13.60 -0.50
C ALA A 25 -4.39 -12.16 -0.39
N THR A 26 -5.62 -11.99 0.09
CA THR A 26 -6.08 -10.66 0.48
C THR A 26 -5.49 -10.29 1.84
N GLY A 27 -5.25 -8.99 2.05
CA GLY A 27 -4.67 -8.47 3.27
C GLY A 27 -3.77 -7.26 3.03
N VAL A 28 -2.93 -6.98 4.03
CA VAL A 28 -2.04 -5.82 4.03
C VAL A 28 -0.61 -6.24 3.73
N TYR A 29 0.04 -5.47 2.89
CA TYR A 29 1.39 -5.67 2.42
C TYR A 29 2.26 -4.44 2.66
N ALA A 30 3.57 -4.65 2.73
CA ALA A 30 4.59 -3.61 2.80
C ALA A 30 5.49 -3.63 1.55
N GLY A 31 5.97 -2.45 1.15
CA GLY A 31 6.91 -2.34 0.06
C GLY A 31 7.36 -0.93 -0.27
N TRP A 32 7.80 -0.73 -1.51
CA TRP A 32 8.31 0.55 -2.01
C TRP A 32 7.37 1.11 -3.09
N ALA A 33 7.25 2.44 -3.15
CA ALA A 33 6.48 3.16 -4.16
C ALA A 33 7.26 4.36 -4.71
N GLN A 34 7.02 4.67 -5.98
CA GLN A 34 7.51 5.85 -6.65
C GLN A 34 6.38 6.48 -7.46
N VAL A 35 6.19 7.78 -7.30
CA VAL A 35 5.30 8.59 -8.14
C VAL A 35 6.14 9.24 -9.23
N ASN A 36 5.81 8.99 -10.50
CA ASN A 36 6.57 9.40 -11.68
C ASN A 36 8.06 9.03 -11.54
N ASP A 37 8.95 10.00 -11.77
CA ASP A 37 10.40 9.88 -11.62
C ASP A 37 10.88 10.53 -10.31
N GLY A 38 9.98 10.64 -9.32
CA GLY A 38 10.26 11.19 -8.01
C GLY A 38 11.05 10.26 -7.09
N PRO A 39 11.23 10.63 -5.81
CA PRO A 39 11.90 9.77 -4.84
C PRO A 39 11.11 8.48 -4.56
N VAL A 40 11.83 7.44 -4.14
CA VAL A 40 11.23 6.17 -3.71
C VAL A 40 10.94 6.22 -2.21
N TYR A 41 9.69 5.95 -1.86
CA TYR A 41 9.17 5.99 -0.49
C TYR A 41 8.66 4.62 -0.04
N LYS A 42 8.64 4.39 1.27
CA LYS A 42 7.97 3.23 1.86
C LYS A 42 6.46 3.33 1.60
N MET A 43 5.79 2.20 1.48
CA MET A 43 4.34 2.16 1.32
C MET A 43 3.74 0.95 2.05
N VAL A 44 2.47 1.08 2.45
CA VAL A 44 1.59 -0.05 2.76
C VAL A 44 0.57 -0.20 1.64
N MET A 45 0.16 -1.43 1.37
CA MET A 45 -0.82 -1.76 0.34
C MET A 45 -1.90 -2.66 0.90
N SER A 46 -3.16 -2.31 0.69
CA SER A 46 -4.31 -3.18 0.95
C SER A 46 -4.74 -3.86 -0.35
N LEU A 47 -4.87 -5.19 -0.33
CA LEU A 47 -5.47 -5.99 -1.39
C LEU A 47 -6.70 -6.67 -0.82
N GLY A 48 -7.90 -6.29 -1.27
CA GLY A 48 -9.16 -6.79 -0.72
C GLY A 48 -10.19 -7.10 -1.79
N TRP A 49 -11.38 -7.56 -1.39
CA TRP A 49 -12.51 -7.75 -2.31
C TRP A 49 -13.38 -6.51 -2.35
N ASN A 50 -13.85 -6.14 -3.55
CA ASN A 50 -14.72 -4.97 -3.70
C ASN A 50 -16.20 -5.36 -3.55
N PRO A 51 -16.88 -4.94 -2.45
CA PRO A 51 -18.28 -5.29 -2.21
C PRO A 51 -19.26 -4.69 -3.23
N TYR A 52 -18.91 -3.56 -3.86
CA TYR A 52 -19.76 -2.92 -4.87
C TYR A 52 -19.81 -3.69 -6.19
N TYR A 53 -18.80 -4.54 -6.45
CA TYR A 53 -18.78 -5.45 -7.60
C TYR A 53 -19.10 -6.89 -7.18
N LYS A 54 -20.00 -7.07 -6.21
CA LYS A 54 -20.43 -8.38 -5.70
C LYS A 54 -19.26 -9.27 -5.23
N ASN A 55 -18.15 -8.67 -4.80
CA ASN A 55 -16.90 -9.38 -4.46
C ASN A 55 -16.35 -10.24 -5.61
N GLU A 56 -16.64 -9.90 -6.87
CA GLU A 56 -16.09 -10.61 -8.04
C GLU A 56 -14.73 -10.04 -8.45
N LYS A 57 -14.41 -8.81 -8.02
CA LYS A 57 -13.14 -8.14 -8.29
C LYS A 57 -12.42 -7.78 -7.01
N LYS A 58 -11.09 -7.98 -7.00
CA LYS A 58 -10.23 -7.43 -5.96
C LYS A 58 -10.07 -5.91 -6.16
N SER A 59 -9.80 -5.18 -5.10
CA SER A 59 -9.34 -3.79 -5.11
C SER A 59 -7.93 -3.72 -4.54
N LEU A 60 -7.16 -2.74 -5.01
CA LEU A 60 -5.81 -2.50 -4.55
C LEU A 60 -5.64 -1.02 -4.22
N GLU A 61 -5.28 -0.75 -2.97
CA GLU A 61 -5.08 0.58 -2.44
C GLU A 61 -3.67 0.70 -1.86
N VAL A 62 -2.93 1.74 -2.26
CA VAL A 62 -1.57 2.01 -1.76
C VAL A 62 -1.56 3.28 -0.94
N HIS A 63 -1.03 3.21 0.28
CA HIS A 63 -0.72 4.38 1.09
C HIS A 63 0.80 4.55 1.15
N ILE A 64 1.29 5.63 0.54
CA ILE A 64 2.70 6.00 0.55
C ILE A 64 3.00 6.71 1.87
N LEU A 65 4.05 6.30 2.58
CA LEU A 65 4.49 6.86 3.86
C LEU A 65 5.28 8.15 3.62
N HIS A 66 4.62 9.11 2.97
CA HIS A 66 5.15 10.44 2.68
C HIS A 66 4.00 11.43 2.51
N GLU A 67 4.18 12.64 3.04
CA GLU A 67 3.23 13.73 2.83
C GLU A 67 3.56 14.44 1.52
N PHE A 68 2.67 14.30 0.54
CA PHE A 68 2.75 15.05 -0.71
C PHE A 68 2.14 16.43 -0.55
N PRO A 69 2.71 17.47 -1.19
CA PRO A 69 2.15 18.83 -1.13
C PRO A 69 0.82 18.96 -1.89
N GLU A 70 0.62 18.11 -2.91
CA GLU A 70 -0.55 18.10 -3.79
C GLU A 70 -0.96 16.66 -4.14
N ASP A 71 -2.19 16.47 -4.57
CA ASP A 71 -2.68 15.19 -5.07
C ASP A 71 -2.00 14.83 -6.39
N PHE A 72 -1.79 13.53 -6.63
CA PHE A 72 -1.11 13.00 -7.82
C PHE A 72 -2.03 12.12 -8.67
N TYR A 73 -3.31 12.49 -8.79
CA TYR A 73 -4.27 11.76 -9.63
C TYR A 73 -3.85 11.78 -11.11
N GLY A 74 -3.88 10.60 -11.75
CA GLY A 74 -3.48 10.44 -13.15
C GLY A 74 -1.97 10.26 -13.34
N GLU A 75 -1.17 10.44 -12.29
CA GLU A 75 0.27 10.22 -12.33
C GLU A 75 0.63 8.73 -12.31
N ARG A 76 1.84 8.41 -12.77
CA ARG A 76 2.31 7.03 -12.82
C ARG A 76 2.79 6.61 -11.44
N LEU A 77 2.17 5.56 -10.89
CA LEU A 77 2.62 4.93 -9.65
C LEU A 77 3.35 3.62 -9.97
N LYS A 78 4.64 3.53 -9.65
CA LYS A 78 5.42 2.29 -9.67
C LYS A 78 5.49 1.73 -8.24
N ILE A 79 5.33 0.42 -8.07
CA ILE A 79 5.42 -0.22 -6.75
C ILE A 79 6.22 -1.53 -6.81
N ILE A 80 6.84 -1.87 -5.68
CA ILE A 80 7.37 -3.21 -5.40
C ILE A 80 6.74 -3.70 -4.10
N VAL A 81 6.06 -4.84 -4.13
CA VAL A 81 5.44 -5.48 -2.97
C VAL A 81 6.41 -6.55 -2.42
N LEU A 82 6.75 -6.48 -1.13
CA LEU A 82 7.83 -7.30 -0.57
C LEU A 82 7.42 -8.22 0.57
N ARG A 83 6.48 -7.79 1.41
CA ARG A 83 6.12 -8.50 2.64
C ARG A 83 4.62 -8.46 2.83
N TYR A 84 4.06 -9.60 3.21
CA TYR A 84 2.70 -9.70 3.71
C TYR A 84 2.72 -9.47 5.23
N LEU A 85 1.92 -8.52 5.72
CA LEU A 85 1.87 -8.15 7.13
C LEU A 85 0.79 -8.93 7.87
N ARG A 86 -0.44 -8.95 7.32
CA ARG A 86 -1.60 -9.56 7.96
C ARG A 86 -2.77 -9.78 6.99
N PRO A 87 -3.70 -10.69 7.31
CA PRO A 87 -4.96 -10.82 6.57
C PRO A 87 -5.86 -9.58 6.73
N GLU A 88 -6.88 -9.51 5.87
CA GLU A 88 -8.02 -8.62 6.08
C GLU A 88 -8.65 -8.91 7.45
N THR A 89 -9.13 -7.87 8.12
CA THR A 89 -9.73 -7.99 9.45
C THR A 89 -10.92 -7.05 9.51
N ASP A 90 -12.07 -7.60 9.93
CA ASP A 90 -13.23 -6.79 10.26
C ASP A 90 -12.96 -6.07 11.59
N PHE A 91 -13.17 -4.75 11.61
CA PHE A 91 -12.96 -3.95 12.80
C PHE A 91 -14.30 -3.56 13.42
N GLU A 92 -14.45 -3.83 14.71
CA GLU A 92 -15.65 -3.50 15.49
C GLU A 92 -15.82 -1.99 15.71
N SER A 93 -14.77 -1.19 15.48
CA SER A 93 -14.83 0.27 15.55
C SER A 93 -13.76 0.95 14.67
N ILE A 94 -13.98 2.23 14.37
CA ILE A 94 -13.02 3.08 13.64
C ILE A 94 -11.69 3.18 14.40
N ASP A 95 -11.72 3.24 15.73
CA ASP A 95 -10.50 3.32 16.54
C ASP A 95 -9.64 2.06 16.42
N HIS A 96 -10.27 0.87 16.35
CA HIS A 96 -9.54 -0.37 16.10
C HIS A 96 -8.92 -0.40 14.70
N LEU A 97 -9.63 0.09 13.69
CA LEU A 97 -9.11 0.24 12.32
C LEU A 97 -7.89 1.19 12.29
N ILE A 98 -8.01 2.38 12.88
CA ILE A 98 -6.92 3.37 12.93
C ILE A 98 -5.69 2.77 13.64
N LYS A 99 -5.91 2.09 14.77
CA LYS A 99 -4.82 1.44 15.51
C LYS A 99 -4.12 0.38 14.66
N ALA A 100 -4.88 -0.45 13.93
CA ALA A 100 -4.31 -1.46 13.05
C ALA A 100 -3.46 -0.83 11.93
N ILE A 101 -3.97 0.22 11.29
CA ILE A 101 -3.21 0.94 10.24
C ILE A 101 -1.91 1.51 10.80
N HIS A 102 -1.93 2.12 11.99
CA HIS A 102 -0.70 2.60 12.62
C HIS A 102 0.29 1.48 12.95
N CYS A 103 -0.20 0.31 13.38
CA CYS A 103 0.64 -0.87 13.56
C CYS A 103 1.25 -1.34 12.23
N ASP A 104 0.48 -1.36 11.15
CA ASP A 104 0.93 -1.76 9.82
C ASP A 104 2.05 -0.82 9.30
N ILE A 105 1.88 0.49 9.50
CA ILE A 105 2.89 1.51 9.17
C ILE A 105 4.16 1.31 9.99
N ALA A 106 4.06 1.16 11.32
CA ALA A 106 5.22 0.99 12.19
C ALA A 106 6.01 -0.31 11.87
N GLN A 107 5.29 -1.40 11.56
CA GLN A 107 5.92 -2.64 11.10
C GLN A 107 6.65 -2.43 9.77
N THR A 108 6.00 -1.76 8.81
CA THR A 108 6.58 -1.44 7.49
C THR A 108 7.86 -0.61 7.61
N GLU A 109 7.85 0.41 8.48
CA GLU A 109 9.03 1.23 8.74
C GLU A 109 10.22 0.41 9.20
N THR A 110 9.99 -0.62 10.02
CA THR A 110 11.05 -1.49 10.54
C THR A 110 11.48 -2.54 9.52
N ILE A 111 10.53 -3.28 8.94
CA ILE A 111 10.76 -4.39 8.02
C ILE A 111 11.51 -3.95 6.76
N LEU A 112 11.26 -2.74 6.26
CA LEU A 112 11.90 -2.26 5.04
C LEU A 112 13.34 -1.78 5.23
N GLU A 113 13.82 -1.69 6.47
CA GLU A 113 15.24 -1.46 6.77
C GLU A 113 16.07 -2.76 6.80
N GLU A 114 15.42 -3.93 6.76
CA GLU A 114 16.12 -5.21 6.58
C GLU A 114 16.88 -5.22 5.24
N PRO A 115 18.15 -5.66 5.17
CA PRO A 115 18.95 -5.62 3.95
C PRO A 115 18.27 -6.25 2.71
N GLU A 116 17.51 -7.33 2.92
CA GLU A 116 16.78 -8.05 1.87
C GLU A 116 15.65 -7.20 1.26
N CYS A 117 15.06 -6.30 2.05
CA CYS A 117 14.02 -5.37 1.61
C CYS A 117 14.63 -4.06 1.10
N LEU A 118 15.61 -3.52 1.83
CA LEU A 118 16.18 -2.20 1.60
C LEU A 118 16.82 -2.08 0.22
N ARG A 119 17.44 -3.16 -0.27
CA ARG A 119 18.06 -3.20 -1.60
C ARG A 119 17.09 -2.84 -2.74
N TYR A 120 15.80 -3.15 -2.59
CA TYR A 120 14.79 -2.89 -3.63
C TYR A 120 14.38 -1.43 -3.71
N LYS A 121 14.79 -0.58 -2.75
CA LYS A 121 14.61 0.88 -2.87
C LYS A 121 15.31 1.44 -4.13
N ASN A 122 16.39 0.79 -4.56
CA ASN A 122 17.18 1.18 -5.74
C ASN A 122 16.97 0.21 -6.93
N ASP A 123 15.86 -0.51 -6.97
CA ASP A 123 15.57 -1.44 -8.05
C ASP A 123 15.45 -0.71 -9.41
N PRO A 124 15.94 -1.28 -10.52
CA PRO A 124 15.85 -0.68 -11.85
C PRO A 124 14.43 -0.32 -12.31
N ILE A 125 13.38 -0.94 -11.75
CA ILE A 125 12.00 -0.54 -12.08
C ILE A 125 11.71 0.92 -11.70
N PHE A 126 12.40 1.47 -10.71
CA PHE A 126 12.27 2.87 -10.27
C PHE A 126 13.18 3.84 -11.03
N SER A 127 13.98 3.33 -11.98
CA SER A 127 14.77 4.15 -12.90
C SER A 127 13.97 4.59 -14.13
#